data_AF-A0A2M9EW07-F1
#
_entry.id   AF-A0A2M9EW07-F1
#
_cell.length_a   1.000
_cell.length_b   1.000
_cell.length_c   1.000
_cell.angle_alpha   90.00
_cell.angle_beta   90.00
_cell.angle_gamma   90.00
#
_symmetry.space_group_name_H-M   'P 1'
#
loop_
_entity.id
_entity.type
_entity.pdbx_description
1 polymer ?
#
loop_
_entity_poly.entity_id
_entity_poly.type
_entity_poly.pdbx_seq_one_letter_code
_entity_poly.pdbx_strand_id
1 'polypeptide(L)' 'MLTVKEVAARLRVSASTLLNMRKEGSGPTFVHVGRSVRYPAASLESWLAERLAARHNAA' A
#
# COMPACT_ATOMS: atom_id res chain seq x y z
N MET A 1 2.04 -12.90 -3.92
CA MET A 1 2.28 -11.50 -3.46
C MET A 1 2.05 -10.55 -4.62
N LEU A 2 1.51 -9.37 -4.35
CA LEU A 2 1.16 -8.35 -5.34
C LEU A 2 2.38 -7.54 -5.77
N THR A 3 2.41 -7.13 -7.03
CA THR A 3 3.38 -6.20 -7.61
C THR A 3 2.98 -4.74 -7.34
N VAL A 4 3.92 -3.82 -7.53
CA VAL A 4 3.65 -2.37 -7.49
C VAL A 4 2.50 -1.99 -8.45
N LYS A 5 2.46 -2.58 -9.65
CA LYS A 5 1.41 -2.30 -10.65
C LYS A 5 0.03 -2.77 -10.17
N GLU A 6 -0.05 -3.97 -9.60
CA GLU A 6 -1.31 -4.51 -9.09
C GLU A 6 -1.84 -3.76 -7.87
N VAL A 7 -0.96 -3.32 -6.97
CA VAL A 7 -1.36 -2.50 -5.82
C VAL A 7 -1.80 -1.11 -6.28
N ALA A 8 -1.05 -0.46 -7.17
CA ALA A 8 -1.42 0.85 -7.70
C ALA A 8 -2.79 0.81 -8.41
N ALA A 9 -3.04 -0.25 -9.20
CA ALA A 9 -4.33 -0.46 -9.85
C ALA A 9 -5.46 -0.65 -8.84
N ARG A 10 -5.27 -1.46 -7.79
CA ARG A 10 -6.28 -1.66 -6.72
C ARG A 10 -6.59 -0.37 -5.98
N LEU A 11 -5.58 0.42 -5.67
CA LEU A 11 -5.74 1.71 -4.98
C LEU A 11 -6.21 2.84 -5.90
N ARG A 12 -6.33 2.58 -7.22
CA ARG A 12 -6.63 3.58 -8.26
C ARG A 12 -5.71 4.80 -8.21
N VAL A 13 -4.42 4.56 -8.02
CA VAL A 13 -3.36 5.58 -8.07
C VAL A 13 -2.31 5.22 -9.11
N SER A 14 -1.45 6.18 -9.47
CA SER A 14 -0.30 5.89 -10.34
C SER A 14 0.78 5.08 -9.58
N ALA A 15 1.60 4.32 -10.31
CA ALA A 15 2.74 3.62 -9.71
C ALA A 15 3.75 4.61 -9.07
N SER A 16 3.90 5.80 -9.64
CA SER A 16 4.73 6.88 -9.08
C SER A 16 4.17 7.39 -7.75
N THR A 17 2.85 7.55 -7.64
CA THR A 17 2.17 7.90 -6.38
C THR A 17 2.44 6.83 -5.32
N LEU A 18 2.30 5.55 -5.65
CA LEU A 18 2.59 4.45 -4.72
C LEU A 18 4.08 4.39 -4.33
N LEU A 19 5.00 4.79 -5.21
CA LEU A 19 6.41 4.93 -4.85
C LEU A 19 6.64 6.07 -3.86
N ASN A 20 6.00 7.23 -4.06
CA ASN A 20 6.10 8.34 -3.11
C ASN A 20 5.53 7.96 -1.75
N MET A 21 4.36 7.30 -1.73
CA MET A 21 3.77 6.78 -0.48
C MET A 21 4.72 5.85 0.28
N ARG A 22 5.48 4.99 -0.44
CA ARG A 22 6.52 4.16 0.19
C ARG A 22 7.65 4.99 0.79
N LYS A 23 8.12 6.01 0.07
CA LYS A 23 9.20 6.90 0.55
C LYS A 23 8.77 7.69 1.79
N GLU A 24 7.51 8.12 1.82
CA GLU A 24 6.91 8.88 2.91
C GLU A 24 6.47 7.99 4.09
N GLY A 25 6.47 6.66 3.93
CA GLY A 25 5.93 5.74 4.93
C GLY A 25 4.41 5.76 5.07
N SER A 26 3.69 6.40 4.13
CA SER A 26 2.23 6.56 4.15
C SER A 26 1.46 5.45 3.43
N GLY A 27 2.17 4.50 2.80
CA GLY A 27 1.59 3.39 2.03
C GLY A 27 1.59 2.03 2.74
N PRO A 28 1.02 0.99 2.11
CA PRO A 28 1.00 -0.36 2.65
C PRO A 28 2.41 -0.93 2.86
N THR A 29 2.55 -1.82 3.84
CA THR A 29 3.80 -2.53 4.09
C THR A 29 4.21 -3.38 2.89
N PHE A 30 5.50 -3.41 2.60
CA PHE A 30 6.08 -4.15 1.48
C PHE A 30 7.28 -4.97 1.93
N VAL A 31 7.66 -5.93 1.09
CA VAL A 31 8.86 -6.76 1.27
C VAL A 31 9.73 -6.72 0.03
N HIS A 32 11.03 -6.87 0.22
CA HIS A 32 11.98 -7.08 -0.87
C HIS A 32 12.08 -8.56 -1.21
N VAL A 33 11.88 -8.89 -2.49
CA VAL A 33 12.12 -10.22 -3.06
C VAL A 33 13.19 -10.05 -4.13
N GLY A 34 14.44 -10.26 -3.73
CA GLY A 34 15.61 -9.84 -4.51
C GLY A 34 15.57 -8.34 -4.79
N ARG A 35 15.65 -7.97 -6.08
CA ARG A 35 15.57 -6.55 -6.52
C ARG A 35 14.14 -6.03 -6.68
N SER A 36 13.13 -6.88 -6.50
CA SER A 36 11.72 -6.54 -6.70
C SER A 36 11.03 -6.20 -5.39
N VAL A 37 10.15 -5.20 -5.41
CA VAL A 37 9.23 -4.92 -4.29
C VAL A 37 7.93 -5.67 -4.49
N ARG A 38 7.47 -6.36 -3.44
CA ARG A 38 6.22 -7.11 -3.41
C ARG A 38 5.40 -6.72 -2.19
N TYR A 39 4.09 -6.79 -2.33
CA TYR A 39 3.13 -6.50 -1.27
C TYR A 39 2.36 -7.78 -0.91
N PRO A 40 2.45 -8.27 0.33
CA PRO A 40 1.51 -9.25 0.82
C PRO A 40 0.08 -8.69 0.72
N ALA A 41 -0.89 -9.52 0.28
CA ALA A 41 -2.27 -9.07 0.17
C ALA A 41 -2.82 -8.63 1.54
N ALA A 42 -2.53 -9.41 2.59
CA ALA A 42 -2.90 -9.07 3.96
C ALA A 42 -2.39 -7.68 4.39
N SER A 43 -1.15 -7.31 4.04
CA SER A 43 -0.61 -5.98 4.36
C SER A 43 -1.35 -4.84 3.65
N LEU A 44 -1.81 -5.06 2.42
CA LEU A 44 -2.64 -4.09 1.71
C LEU A 44 -4.01 -3.92 2.38
N GLU A 45 -4.66 -5.04 2.73
CA GLU A 45 -5.97 -5.01 3.39
C GLU A 45 -5.89 -4.39 4.79
N SER A 46 -4.87 -4.73 5.60
CA SER A 46 -4.66 -4.13 6.92
C SER A 46 -4.48 -2.61 6.83
N TRP A 47 -3.67 -2.13 5.89
CA TRP A 47 -3.48 -0.70 5.67
C TRP A 47 -4.78 0.03 5.28
N LEU A 48 -5.63 -0.59 4.44
CA LEU A 48 -6.95 -0.03 4.11
C LEU A 48 -7.86 0.02 5.34
N ALA A 49 -7.89 -1.03 6.14
CA ALA A 49 -8.70 -1.12 7.35
C ALA A 49 -8.29 -0.06 8.39
N GLU A 50 -6.99 0.11 8.63
CA GLU A 50 -6.45 1.14 9.53
C GLU A 50 -6.89 2.54 9.11
N ARG A 51 -6.86 2.85 7.81
CA ARG A 51 -7.28 4.16 7.28
C ARG A 51 -8.78 4.40 7.38
N LEU A 52 -9.58 3.34 7.21
CA LEU A 52 -11.02 3.42 7.40
C LEU A 52 -11.36 3.69 8.87
N ALA A 53 -10.70 3.00 9.80
CA ALA A 53 -10.88 3.18 11.24
C ALA A 53 -10.39 4.55 11.72
N ALA A 54 -9.22 5.01 11.28
CA ALA A 54 -8.69 6.34 11.62
C ALA A 54 -9.63 7.47 11.18
N ARG A 55 -10.32 7.30 10.05
CA ARG A 55 -11.32 8.26 9.57
C ARG A 55 -12.65 8.18 10.33
N HIS A 56 -13.01 7.00 10.84
CA HIS A 56 -14.21 6.81 11.66
C HIS A 56 -14.05 7.36 13.08
N ASN A 57 -12.86 7.22 13.68
CA ASN A 57 -12.55 7.73 15.02
C ASN A 57 -12.31 9.25 15.07
N ALA A 58 -12.52 9.97 13.97
CA ALA A 58 -12.30 11.41 13.84
C ALA A 58 -13.62 12.22 13.83
N ALA A 59 -14.72 11.65 14.33
CA ALA A 59 -16.03 12.29 14.48
C ALA A 59 -16.48 12.19 15.95
#